data_AF-A0A378H2C1-F1
#
_entry.id   AF-A0A378H2C1-F1
#
_cell.length_a   1.000
_cell.length_b   1.000
_cell.length_c   1.000
_cell.angle_alpha   90.00
_cell.angle_beta   90.00
_cell.angle_gamma   90.00
#
_symmetry.space_group_name_H-M   'P 1'
#
loop_
_entity.id
_entity.type
_entity.pdbx_description
1 polymer ?
#
loop_
_entity_poly.entity_id
_entity_poly.type
_entity_poly.pdbx_seq_one_letter_code
_entity_poly.pdbx_strand_id
1 'polypeptide(L)'
;MQLKQAKKDLSEELQILEAGLFSRIYAVLVSGGVEAEKLDKLPRDRWLELGLTDEEKQNQLEQLAEQYDELKHEFEKKLEAKRRKITQGDDLAPGVLKIVKVYLAVKRRIQPGDKMAGRHGNKGVISKITRSKICRTMLTVRPVDIVLNPLGVPSRMNIGQILETHLGMAAKGIGDKINAMLKQQQEVAKLREFIQRAYDLGADVRQKVDLNTFSDEEVLRLAENLRKGMPIATPVFDGAKEAEIKELAAAGRPADFRSDHPV
;
A
#
# COMPACT_ATOMS: atom_id res chain seq x y z
N MET A 1 32.27 13.01 -4.62
CA MET A 1 30.79 13.10 -4.62
C MET A 1 30.18 12.03 -3.71
N GLN A 2 30.51 10.74 -3.90
CA GLN A 2 29.98 9.63 -3.10
C GLN A 2 30.28 9.70 -1.59
N LEU A 3 31.49 10.12 -1.20
CA LEU A 3 31.85 10.26 0.22
C LEU A 3 31.04 11.35 0.95
N LYS A 4 30.74 12.47 0.26
CA LYS A 4 29.89 13.53 0.80
C LYS A 4 28.46 13.05 1.00
N GLN A 5 27.92 12.29 0.03
CA GLN A 5 26.58 11.71 0.13
C GLN A 5 26.51 10.67 1.26
N ALA A 6 27.46 9.74 1.31
CA ALA A 6 27.52 8.72 2.35
C ALA A 6 27.62 9.32 3.76
N LYS A 7 28.38 10.41 3.93
CA LYS A 7 28.43 11.15 5.19
C LYS A 7 27.08 11.80 5.51
N LYS A 8 26.44 12.43 4.52
CA LYS A 8 25.12 13.05 4.68
C LYS A 8 24.08 12.04 5.15
N ASP A 9 23.95 10.91 4.45
CA ASP A 9 22.95 9.88 4.75
C ASP A 9 23.13 9.32 6.18
N LEU A 10 24.37 9.00 6.55
CA LEU A 10 24.68 8.50 7.89
C LEU A 10 24.39 9.59 8.94
N SER A 11 24.76 10.85 8.69
CA SER A 11 24.50 11.94 9.63
C SER A 11 23.01 12.22 9.82
N GLU A 12 22.19 12.08 8.77
CA GLU A 12 20.72 12.16 8.89
C GLU A 12 20.16 11.00 9.73
N GLU A 13 20.67 9.78 9.53
CA GLU A 13 20.31 8.63 10.36
C GLU A 13 20.63 8.87 11.84
N LEU A 14 21.85 9.35 12.14
CA LEU A 14 22.27 9.72 13.49
C LEU A 14 21.34 10.78 14.10
N GLN A 15 21.00 11.83 13.36
CA GLN A 15 20.13 12.91 13.85
C GLN A 15 18.72 12.43 14.19
N ILE A 16 18.15 11.50 13.40
CA ILE A 16 16.82 10.95 13.67
C ILE A 16 16.86 10.08 14.94
N LEU A 17 17.88 9.24 15.07
CA LEU A 17 18.04 8.38 16.24
C LEU A 17 18.30 9.20 17.52
N GLU A 18 19.17 10.20 17.42
CA GLU A 18 19.47 11.17 18.47
C GLU A 18 18.20 11.92 18.91
N ALA A 19 17.38 12.39 17.96
CA ALA A 19 16.12 13.06 18.29
C ALA A 19 15.14 12.14 19.04
N GLY A 20 15.04 10.87 18.63
CA GLY A 20 14.22 9.88 19.33
C GLY A 20 14.73 9.59 20.75
N LEU A 21 16.04 9.48 20.92
CA LEU A 21 16.68 9.21 22.20
C LEU A 21 16.52 10.41 23.15
N PHE A 22 16.78 11.64 22.69
CA PHE A 22 16.55 12.85 23.47
C PHE A 22 15.07 13.07 23.80
N SER A 23 14.13 12.66 22.93
CA SER A 23 12.70 12.69 23.28
C SER A 23 12.37 11.74 24.45
N ARG A 24 13.06 10.60 24.56
CA ARG A 24 12.91 9.68 25.71
C ARG A 24 13.56 10.25 26.96
N ILE A 25 14.77 10.80 26.86
CA ILE A 25 15.46 11.50 27.96
C ILE A 25 14.58 12.63 28.51
N TYR A 26 13.98 13.43 27.63
CA TYR A 26 13.06 14.50 28.02
C TYR A 26 11.91 13.99 28.88
N ALA A 27 11.24 12.91 28.44
CA ALA A 27 10.14 12.32 29.18
C ALA A 27 10.56 11.80 30.56
N VAL A 28 11.75 11.17 30.66
CA VAL A 28 12.31 10.69 31.93
C VAL A 28 12.63 11.86 32.87
N LEU A 29 13.31 12.91 32.39
CA LEU A 29 13.69 14.08 33.19
C LEU A 29 12.47 14.84 33.74
N VAL A 30 11.45 15.04 32.91
CA VAL A 30 10.19 15.68 33.36
C VAL A 30 9.48 14.82 34.41
N SER A 31 9.43 13.50 34.20
CA SER A 31 8.85 12.58 35.19
C SER A 31 9.66 12.48 36.49
N GLY A 32 10.95 12.82 36.44
CA GLY A 32 11.87 12.86 37.57
C GLY A 32 11.86 14.19 38.34
N GLY A 33 11.01 15.14 37.98
CA GLY A 33 10.81 16.39 38.71
C GLY A 33 11.57 17.60 38.16
N VAL A 34 12.17 17.50 36.97
CA VAL A 34 12.79 18.64 36.30
C VAL A 34 11.73 19.46 35.54
N GLU A 35 11.71 20.77 35.74
CA GLU A 35 10.77 21.67 35.06
C GLU A 35 11.03 21.72 33.53
N ALA A 36 10.00 21.45 32.73
CA ALA A 36 10.04 21.48 31.27
C ALA A 36 10.59 22.81 30.71
N GLU A 37 10.17 23.96 31.27
CA GLU A 37 10.63 25.27 30.81
C GLU A 37 12.13 25.52 31.04
N LYS A 38 12.71 24.89 32.07
CA LYS A 38 14.14 24.96 32.34
C LYS A 38 14.91 24.04 31.39
N LEU A 39 14.33 22.89 31.05
CA LEU A 39 14.94 21.92 30.13
C LEU A 39 15.04 22.46 28.70
N ASP A 40 13.99 23.12 28.22
CA ASP A 40 13.92 23.68 26.86
C ASP A 40 14.94 24.81 26.62
N LYS A 41 15.35 25.50 27.70
CA LYS A 41 16.36 26.57 27.65
C LYS A 41 17.79 26.04 27.69
N LEU A 42 17.99 24.80 28.15
CA LEU A 42 19.30 24.17 28.21
C LEU A 42 19.64 23.47 26.89
N PRO A 43 20.91 23.52 26.45
CA PRO A 43 21.34 22.74 25.29
C PRO A 43 21.22 21.25 25.58
N ARG A 44 20.80 20.47 24.56
CA ARG A 44 20.56 19.01 24.67
C ARG A 44 21.76 18.25 25.22
N ASP A 45 22.97 18.67 24.88
CA ASP A 45 24.22 18.05 25.33
C ASP A 45 24.33 18.02 26.87
N ARG A 46 23.72 18.99 27.57
CA ARG A 46 23.74 19.08 29.03
C ARG A 46 22.60 18.31 29.71
N TRP A 47 21.65 17.76 28.97
CA TRP A 47 20.55 16.99 29.58
C TRP A 47 21.04 15.69 30.20
N LEU A 48 22.12 15.12 29.66
CA LEU A 48 22.78 13.91 30.15
C LEU A 48 23.55 14.14 31.47
N GLU A 49 23.87 15.40 31.79
CA GLU A 49 24.59 15.78 33.02
C GLU A 49 23.65 16.01 34.21
N LEU A 50 22.34 16.03 33.98
CA LEU A 50 21.34 16.28 35.01
C LEU A 50 21.12 15.02 35.87
N GLY A 51 21.30 15.15 37.18
CA GLY A 51 20.95 14.10 38.13
C GLY A 51 19.48 14.15 38.54
N LEU A 52 18.85 12.99 38.64
CA LEU A 52 17.52 12.78 39.20
C LEU A 52 17.62 12.24 40.63
N THR A 53 16.66 12.62 41.46
CA THR A 53 16.56 12.13 42.85
C THR A 53 15.97 10.73 42.96
N ASP A 54 15.29 10.26 41.90
CA ASP A 54 14.63 8.95 41.83
C ASP A 54 15.61 7.92 41.23
N GLU A 55 15.98 6.90 42.02
CA GLU A 55 16.99 5.90 41.64
C GLU A 55 16.63 5.11 40.38
N GLU A 56 15.35 4.76 40.18
CA GLU A 56 14.94 4.01 38.99
C GLU A 56 15.05 4.86 37.73
N LYS A 57 14.65 6.14 37.80
CA LYS A 57 14.75 7.07 36.68
C LYS A 57 16.19 7.48 36.40
N GLN A 58 17.01 7.59 37.44
CA GLN A 58 18.44 7.84 37.29
C GLN A 58 19.12 6.69 36.54
N ASN A 59 18.82 5.43 36.88
CA ASN A 59 19.31 4.27 36.14
C ASN A 59 18.84 4.27 34.67
N GLN A 60 17.58 4.67 34.40
CA GLN A 60 17.09 4.80 33.03
C GLN A 60 17.81 5.89 32.24
N LEU A 61 18.12 7.02 32.88
CA LEU A 61 18.87 8.11 32.25
C LEU A 61 20.29 7.68 31.91
N GLU A 62 20.95 6.95 32.81
CA GLU A 62 22.29 6.39 32.59
C GLU A 62 22.30 5.38 31.43
N GLN A 63 21.32 4.48 31.36
CA GLN A 63 21.17 3.57 30.21
C GLN A 63 20.96 4.31 28.89
N LEU A 64 20.20 5.41 28.89
CA LEU A 64 20.00 6.22 27.68
C LEU A 64 21.27 6.98 27.30
N ALA A 65 22.07 7.42 28.28
CA ALA A 65 23.37 8.04 28.05
C ALA A 65 24.37 7.03 27.44
N GLU A 66 24.46 5.82 27.99
CA GLU A 66 25.28 4.74 27.44
C GLU A 66 24.85 4.39 26.01
N GLN A 67 23.55 4.29 25.75
CA GLN A 67 23.02 4.05 24.39
C GLN A 67 23.41 5.18 23.43
N TYR A 68 23.41 6.43 23.87
CA TYR A 68 23.80 7.57 23.04
C TYR A 68 25.29 7.51 22.68
N ASP A 69 26.14 7.20 23.65
CA ASP A 69 27.58 7.06 23.45
C ASP A 69 27.93 5.86 22.56
N GLU A 70 27.28 4.72 22.77
CA GLU A 70 27.41 3.55 21.90
C GLU A 70 27.01 3.89 20.46
N LEU A 71 25.90 4.59 20.29
CA LEU A 71 25.39 4.98 18.97
C LEU A 71 26.33 5.95 18.25
N LYS A 72 26.91 6.92 18.97
CA LYS A 72 27.98 7.80 18.44
C LYS A 72 29.21 6.99 18.02
N HIS A 73 29.66 6.08 18.87
CA HIS A 73 30.84 5.26 18.57
C HIS A 73 30.61 4.33 17.37
N GLU A 74 29.44 3.69 17.31
CA GLU A 74 29.06 2.83 16.18
C GLU A 74 28.95 3.64 14.89
N PHE A 75 28.42 4.86 14.95
CA PHE A 75 28.36 5.79 13.83
C PHE A 75 29.75 6.15 13.31
N GLU A 76 30.70 6.51 14.18
CA GLU A 76 32.07 6.82 13.77
C GLU A 76 32.74 5.62 13.08
N LYS A 77 32.57 4.43 13.65
CA LYS A 77 33.06 3.17 13.07
C LYS A 77 32.44 2.89 11.69
N LYS A 78 31.13 3.08 11.55
CA LYS A 78 30.41 2.92 10.27
C LYS A 78 30.90 3.93 9.24
N LEU A 79 31.11 5.18 9.63
CA LEU A 79 31.60 6.25 8.76
C LEU A 79 33.02 5.95 8.28
N GLU A 80 33.91 5.54 9.17
CA GLU A 80 35.29 5.16 8.82
C GLU A 80 35.31 3.96 7.88
N ALA A 81 34.54 2.91 8.19
CA ALA A 81 34.43 1.73 7.33
C ALA A 81 33.90 2.08 5.93
N LYS A 82 32.89 2.95 5.83
CA LYS A 82 32.33 3.40 4.54
C LYS A 82 33.32 4.28 3.79
N ARG A 83 34.05 5.17 4.48
CA ARG A 83 35.13 5.97 3.91
C ARG A 83 36.24 5.09 3.33
N ARG A 84 36.68 4.08 4.08
CA ARG A 84 37.67 3.10 3.63
C ARG A 84 37.21 2.38 2.37
N LYS A 85 35.98 1.84 2.36
CA LYS A 85 35.40 1.14 1.20
C LYS A 85 35.30 2.03 -0.06
N ILE A 86 34.98 3.31 0.09
CA ILE A 86 34.88 4.25 -1.04
C ILE A 86 36.26 4.68 -1.57
N THR A 87 37.26 4.73 -0.69
CA THR A 87 38.62 5.18 -1.06
C THR A 87 39.48 4.03 -1.59
N GLN A 88 39.22 2.82 -1.11
CA GLN A 88 39.85 1.60 -1.59
C GLN A 88 39.51 1.40 -3.07
N GLY A 89 40.53 1.14 -3.89
CA GLY A 89 40.34 0.79 -5.30
C GLY A 89 39.59 -0.54 -5.44
N ASP A 90 38.75 -0.64 -6.46
CA ASP A 90 38.06 -1.88 -6.80
C ASP A 90 39.07 -2.91 -7.34
N ASP A 91 38.88 -4.18 -6.97
CA ASP A 91 39.63 -5.29 -7.53
C ASP A 91 39.07 -5.62 -8.93
N LEU A 92 39.88 -5.37 -9.97
CA LEU A 92 39.50 -5.52 -11.37
C LEU A 92 40.20 -6.73 -11.99
N ALA A 93 39.53 -7.37 -12.96
CA ALA A 93 40.11 -8.49 -13.71
C ALA A 93 41.43 -8.08 -14.42
N PRO A 94 42.38 -9.01 -14.59
CA PRO A 94 43.68 -8.69 -15.21
C PRO A 94 43.49 -8.11 -16.61
N GLY A 95 44.16 -6.99 -16.88
CA GLY A 95 44.07 -6.25 -18.14
C GLY A 95 42.98 -5.15 -18.19
N VAL A 96 42.14 -5.02 -17.16
CA VAL A 96 41.10 -3.96 -17.09
C VAL A 96 41.61 -2.76 -16.29
N LEU A 97 41.66 -1.58 -16.92
CA LEU A 97 42.12 -0.35 -16.25
C LEU A 97 41.01 0.34 -15.44
N LYS A 98 39.79 0.46 -16.01
CA LYS A 98 38.62 1.10 -15.37
C LYS A 98 37.33 0.50 -15.94
N ILE A 99 36.28 0.44 -15.11
CA ILE A 99 34.92 0.03 -15.53
C ILE A 99 33.97 1.21 -15.32
N VAL A 100 33.12 1.50 -16.32
CA VAL A 100 32.04 2.48 -16.21
C VAL A 100 30.71 1.74 -16.32
N LYS A 101 29.93 1.71 -15.24
CA LYS A 101 28.57 1.14 -15.22
C LYS A 101 27.56 2.26 -15.48
N VAL A 102 26.83 2.16 -16.59
CA VAL A 102 25.77 3.11 -16.95
C VAL A 102 24.42 2.42 -16.73
N TYR A 103 23.60 2.98 -15.83
CA TYR A 103 22.24 2.52 -15.59
C TYR A 103 21.28 3.36 -16.42
N LEU A 104 20.61 2.74 -17.40
CA LEU A 104 19.61 3.41 -18.24
C LEU A 104 18.21 3.03 -17.78
N ALA A 105 17.46 4.00 -17.24
CA ALA A 105 16.05 3.82 -16.93
C ALA A 105 15.21 4.05 -18.19
N VAL A 106 14.51 3.01 -18.67
CA VAL A 106 13.66 3.09 -19.87
C VAL A 106 12.21 2.82 -19.49
N LYS A 107 11.35 3.81 -19.73
CA LYS A 107 9.89 3.64 -19.60
C LYS A 107 9.30 3.17 -20.94
N ARG A 108 9.07 1.86 -21.06
CA ARG A 108 8.41 1.28 -22.24
C ARG A 108 6.90 1.50 -22.16
N ARG A 109 6.29 1.88 -23.29
CA ARG A 109 4.83 1.99 -23.43
C ARG A 109 4.29 0.72 -24.07
N ILE A 110 3.03 0.41 -23.78
CA ILE A 110 2.33 -0.71 -24.39
C ILE A 110 2.14 -0.45 -25.89
N GLN A 111 2.40 -1.46 -26.72
CA GLN A 111 2.34 -1.34 -28.17
C GLN A 111 1.80 -2.62 -28.83
N PRO A 112 1.26 -2.54 -30.07
CA PRO A 112 0.94 -3.73 -30.84
C PRO A 112 2.16 -4.66 -30.95
N GLY A 113 1.94 -5.96 -30.79
CA GLY A 113 3.01 -6.96 -30.70
C GLY A 113 3.40 -7.33 -29.27
N ASP A 114 3.04 -6.54 -28.25
CA ASP A 114 3.26 -6.91 -26.86
C ASP A 114 2.35 -8.07 -26.44
N LYS A 115 2.88 -8.95 -25.59
CA LYS A 115 2.18 -10.13 -25.09
C LYS A 115 1.48 -9.82 -23.77
N MET A 116 0.20 -10.15 -23.69
CA MET A 116 -0.59 -10.07 -22.45
C MET A 116 -1.15 -11.46 -22.11
N ALA A 117 -1.36 -11.71 -20.82
CA ALA A 117 -1.98 -12.95 -20.36
C ALA A 117 -2.85 -12.70 -19.14
N GLY A 118 -3.95 -13.45 -19.03
CA GLY A 118 -4.73 -13.55 -17.81
C GLY A 118 -4.26 -14.72 -16.93
N ARG A 119 -4.80 -14.78 -15.71
CA ARG A 119 -4.44 -15.78 -14.70
C ARG A 119 -4.98 -17.19 -15.03
N HIS A 120 -5.96 -17.27 -15.92
CA HIS A 120 -6.56 -18.51 -16.39
C HIS A 120 -5.87 -19.07 -17.65
N GLY A 121 -4.62 -18.67 -17.93
CA GLY A 121 -3.85 -19.20 -19.05
C GLY A 121 -4.28 -18.69 -20.44
N ASN A 122 -5.23 -17.76 -20.52
CA ASN A 122 -5.56 -17.03 -21.72
C ASN A 122 -4.39 -16.09 -22.08
N LYS A 123 -3.70 -16.38 -23.18
CA LYS A 123 -2.56 -15.60 -23.69
C LYS A 123 -2.95 -14.94 -25.01
N GLY A 124 -2.54 -13.70 -25.21
CA GLY A 124 -2.80 -12.94 -26.43
C GLY A 124 -1.66 -11.98 -26.75
N VAL A 125 -1.60 -11.55 -28.00
CA VAL A 125 -0.72 -10.48 -28.48
C VAL A 125 -1.60 -9.31 -28.87
N ILE A 126 -1.22 -8.09 -28.48
CA ILE A 126 -1.99 -6.89 -28.81
C ILE A 126 -1.96 -6.70 -30.33
N SER A 127 -3.13 -6.76 -30.96
CA SER A 127 -3.28 -6.60 -32.41
C SER A 127 -3.37 -5.12 -32.81
N LYS A 128 -4.16 -4.33 -32.08
CA LYS A 128 -4.44 -2.93 -32.41
C LYS A 128 -4.80 -2.15 -31.15
N ILE A 129 -4.33 -0.90 -31.08
CA ILE A 129 -4.77 0.08 -30.09
C ILE A 129 -5.78 1.01 -30.78
N THR A 130 -7.02 1.02 -30.30
CA THR A 130 -8.12 1.83 -30.86
C THR A 130 -8.40 3.05 -30.00
N ARG A 131 -9.08 4.05 -30.58
CA ARG A 131 -9.55 5.22 -29.82
C ARG A 131 -10.79 4.84 -29.00
N SER A 132 -10.90 5.39 -27.79
CA SER A 132 -11.98 5.08 -26.83
C SER A 132 -13.40 5.24 -27.38
N LYS A 133 -13.64 6.17 -28.32
CA LYS A 133 -14.96 6.39 -28.94
C LYS A 133 -15.49 5.17 -29.69
N ILE A 134 -14.61 4.36 -30.28
CA ILE A 134 -14.98 3.20 -31.11
C ILE A 134 -15.37 2.00 -30.23
N CYS A 135 -14.85 1.92 -29.00
CA CYS A 135 -15.08 0.82 -28.07
C CYS A 135 -16.29 1.03 -27.14
N ARG A 136 -17.11 2.06 -27.38
CA ARG A 136 -18.37 2.25 -26.64
C ARG A 136 -19.42 1.29 -27.20
N THR A 137 -20.05 0.53 -26.32
CA THR A 137 -21.22 -0.27 -26.68
C THR A 137 -22.48 0.59 -26.55
N MET A 138 -23.57 0.18 -27.19
CA MET A 138 -24.84 0.91 -27.19
C MET A 138 -25.50 0.99 -25.80
N LEU A 139 -25.06 0.14 -24.86
CA LEU A 139 -25.69 -0.08 -23.55
C LEU A 139 -24.96 0.58 -22.38
N THR A 140 -23.72 1.07 -22.57
CA THR A 140 -22.96 1.73 -21.50
C THR A 140 -22.24 2.97 -22.01
N VAL A 141 -22.30 4.06 -21.23
CA VAL A 141 -21.56 5.29 -21.53
C VAL A 141 -20.03 5.09 -21.40
N ARG A 142 -19.61 4.04 -20.69
CA ARG A 142 -18.20 3.70 -20.44
C ARG A 142 -17.61 2.88 -21.59
N PRO A 143 -16.47 3.30 -22.18
CA PRO A 143 -15.79 2.50 -23.19
C PRO A 143 -15.23 1.21 -22.60
N VAL A 144 -15.19 0.14 -23.40
CA VAL A 144 -14.51 -1.10 -23.05
C VAL A 144 -13.01 -0.94 -23.31
N ASP A 145 -12.17 -1.28 -22.32
CA ASP A 145 -10.71 -1.12 -22.43
C ASP A 145 -10.05 -2.26 -23.24
N ILE A 146 -10.54 -3.49 -23.10
CA ILE A 146 -9.97 -4.68 -23.75
C ILE A 146 -11.10 -5.54 -24.33
N VAL A 147 -10.98 -5.95 -25.59
CA VAL A 147 -11.89 -6.87 -26.25
C VAL A 147 -11.19 -8.20 -26.47
N LEU A 148 -11.80 -9.30 -25.99
CA LEU A 148 -11.27 -10.65 -26.11
C LEU A 148 -12.12 -11.48 -27.08
N ASN A 149 -11.49 -12.47 -27.72
CA ASN A 149 -12.19 -13.41 -28.60
C ASN A 149 -12.91 -14.49 -27.76
N PRO A 150 -14.25 -14.60 -27.82
CA PRO A 150 -15.00 -15.59 -27.03
C PRO A 150 -14.68 -17.04 -27.42
N LEU A 151 -14.28 -17.29 -28.66
CA LEU A 151 -13.98 -18.64 -29.16
C LEU A 151 -12.79 -19.30 -28.44
N GLY A 152 -11.92 -18.49 -27.82
CA GLY A 152 -10.77 -18.99 -27.07
C GLY A 152 -11.11 -19.64 -25.73
N VAL A 153 -12.34 -19.47 -25.24
CA VAL A 153 -12.77 -20.00 -23.93
C VAL A 153 -13.26 -21.46 -24.04
N PRO A 154 -14.22 -21.82 -24.91
CA PRO A 154 -14.71 -23.20 -25.00
C PRO A 154 -13.60 -24.18 -25.39
N SER A 155 -12.71 -23.78 -26.31
CA SER A 155 -11.65 -24.66 -26.82
C SER A 155 -10.60 -25.01 -25.78
N ARG A 156 -10.42 -24.17 -24.75
CA ARG A 156 -9.41 -24.37 -23.69
C ARG A 156 -10.01 -24.79 -22.36
N MET A 157 -11.35 -24.81 -22.26
CA MET A 157 -12.09 -25.12 -21.03
C MET A 157 -11.74 -24.23 -19.82
N ASN A 158 -11.28 -23.00 -20.08
CA ASN A 158 -10.87 -22.05 -19.04
C ASN A 158 -12.07 -21.21 -18.58
N ILE A 159 -13.11 -21.85 -18.06
CA ILE A 159 -14.39 -21.22 -17.65
C ILE A 159 -14.17 -20.20 -16.52
N GLY A 160 -13.15 -20.41 -15.68
CA GLY A 160 -12.82 -19.51 -14.57
C GLY A 160 -12.67 -18.04 -14.98
N GLN A 161 -12.20 -17.73 -16.20
CA GLN A 161 -12.10 -16.34 -16.67
C GLN A 161 -13.47 -15.66 -16.83
N ILE A 162 -14.51 -16.43 -17.17
CA ILE A 162 -15.89 -15.93 -17.29
C ILE A 162 -16.43 -15.65 -15.89
N LEU A 163 -16.20 -16.55 -14.93
CA LEU A 163 -16.59 -16.35 -13.53
C LEU A 163 -15.87 -15.15 -12.91
N GLU A 164 -14.56 -15.01 -13.16
CA GLU A 164 -13.76 -13.84 -12.75
C GLU A 164 -14.33 -12.54 -13.37
N THR A 165 -14.73 -12.57 -14.64
CA THR A 165 -15.32 -11.41 -15.31
C THR A 165 -16.64 -10.99 -14.66
N HIS A 166 -17.55 -11.94 -14.39
CA HIS A 166 -18.83 -11.65 -13.74
C HIS A 166 -18.64 -11.13 -12.31
N LEU A 167 -17.79 -11.79 -11.53
CA LEU A 167 -17.51 -11.39 -10.16
C LEU A 167 -16.81 -10.02 -10.11
N GLY A 168 -15.85 -9.77 -10.99
CA GLY A 168 -15.18 -8.48 -11.12
C GLY A 168 -16.13 -7.36 -11.53
N MET A 169 -17.12 -7.66 -12.38
CA MET A 169 -18.14 -6.69 -12.78
C MET A 169 -19.10 -6.38 -11.61
N ALA A 170 -19.49 -7.38 -10.82
CA ALA A 170 -20.29 -7.20 -9.60
C ALA A 170 -19.53 -6.39 -8.53
N ALA A 171 -18.27 -6.75 -8.27
CA ALA A 171 -17.35 -6.03 -7.38
C ALA A 171 -17.21 -4.55 -7.74
N LYS A 172 -17.06 -4.28 -9.05
CA LYS A 172 -16.97 -2.92 -9.57
C LYS A 172 -18.28 -2.16 -9.41
N GLY A 173 -19.41 -2.82 -9.62
CA GLY A 173 -20.75 -2.25 -9.41
C GLY A 173 -20.97 -1.78 -7.96
N ILE A 174 -20.58 -2.60 -6.98
CA ILE A 174 -20.62 -2.21 -5.56
C ILE A 174 -19.76 -0.99 -5.29
N GLY A 175 -18.51 -0.98 -5.77
CA GLY A 175 -17.63 0.17 -5.61
C GLY A 175 -18.17 1.44 -6.27
N ASP A 176 -18.83 1.32 -7.43
CA ASP A 176 -19.45 2.45 -8.11
C ASP A 176 -20.68 2.98 -7.34
N LYS A 177 -21.46 2.12 -6.66
CA LYS A 177 -22.52 2.55 -5.74
C LYS A 177 -21.96 3.29 -4.53
N ILE A 178 -20.92 2.75 -3.89
CA ILE A 178 -20.23 3.43 -2.78
C ILE A 178 -19.71 4.80 -3.23
N ASN A 179 -19.09 4.86 -4.41
CA ASN A 179 -18.61 6.12 -4.99
C ASN A 179 -19.74 7.12 -5.24
N ALA A 180 -20.92 6.65 -5.68
CA ALA A 180 -22.09 7.51 -5.86
C ALA A 180 -22.60 8.04 -4.51
N MET A 181 -22.67 7.20 -3.47
CA MET A 181 -23.08 7.60 -2.13
C MET A 181 -22.10 8.63 -1.51
N LEU A 182 -20.79 8.42 -1.69
CA LEU A 182 -19.76 9.38 -1.26
C LEU A 182 -19.89 10.73 -1.98
N LYS A 183 -20.10 10.72 -3.30
CA LYS A 183 -20.28 11.95 -4.10
C LYS A 183 -21.55 12.71 -3.73
N GLN A 184 -22.61 12.00 -3.38
CA GLN A 184 -23.87 12.57 -2.90
C GLN A 184 -23.80 12.99 -1.42
N GLN A 185 -22.66 12.78 -0.74
CA GLN A 185 -22.46 13.08 0.68
C GLN A 185 -23.57 12.47 1.54
N GLN A 186 -23.94 11.22 1.25
CA GLN A 186 -24.94 10.53 2.07
C GLN A 186 -24.42 10.30 3.49
N GLU A 187 -25.35 10.21 4.44
CA GLU A 187 -25.04 9.97 5.85
C GLU A 187 -24.22 8.68 6.04
N VAL A 188 -23.27 8.73 6.99
CA VAL A 188 -22.38 7.60 7.30
C VAL A 188 -23.18 6.34 7.68
N ALA A 189 -24.34 6.50 8.34
CA ALA A 189 -25.23 5.40 8.67
C ALA A 189 -25.68 4.61 7.42
N LYS A 190 -26.03 5.29 6.32
CA LYS A 190 -26.46 4.64 5.07
C LYS A 190 -25.28 3.95 4.38
N LEU A 191 -24.10 4.57 4.39
CA LEU A 191 -22.88 3.92 3.87
C LEU A 191 -22.53 2.67 4.67
N ARG A 192 -22.58 2.76 6.00
CA ARG A 192 -22.32 1.64 6.92
C ARG A 192 -23.28 0.49 6.65
N GLU A 193 -24.59 0.77 6.56
CA GLU A 193 -25.60 -0.23 6.25
C GLU A 193 -25.36 -0.90 4.89
N PHE A 194 -25.05 -0.11 3.86
CA PHE A 194 -24.80 -0.65 2.52
C PHE A 194 -23.55 -1.53 2.46
N ILE A 195 -22.45 -1.08 3.07
CA ILE A 195 -21.19 -1.83 3.09
C ILE A 195 -21.36 -3.10 3.96
N GLN A 196 -22.04 -3.01 5.10
CA GLN A 196 -22.33 -4.16 5.96
C GLN A 196 -23.09 -5.23 5.19
N ARG A 197 -24.19 -4.83 4.53
CA ARG A 197 -24.99 -5.72 3.69
C ARG A 197 -24.17 -6.37 2.57
N ALA A 198 -23.20 -5.65 2.01
CA ALA A 198 -22.31 -6.19 0.98
C ALA A 198 -21.32 -7.24 1.52
N TYR A 199 -20.85 -7.10 2.76
CA TYR A 199 -20.00 -8.11 3.42
C TYR A 199 -20.79 -9.35 3.89
N ASP A 200 -22.06 -9.18 4.23
CA ASP A 200 -22.93 -10.27 4.69
C ASP A 200 -23.54 -11.10 3.54
N LEU A 201 -23.22 -10.76 2.28
CA LEU A 201 -23.70 -11.50 1.11
C LEU A 201 -23.05 -12.90 1.01
N GLY A 202 -23.89 -13.93 0.95
CA GLY A 202 -23.52 -15.33 0.87
C GLY A 202 -24.01 -16.12 2.08
N ALA A 203 -24.49 -17.35 1.86
CA ALA A 203 -25.16 -18.13 2.90
C ALA A 203 -24.19 -18.58 4.03
N ASP A 204 -22.95 -18.93 3.68
CA ASP A 204 -21.97 -19.55 4.59
C ASP A 204 -20.60 -18.88 4.54
N VAL A 205 -20.58 -17.54 4.49
CA VAL A 205 -19.31 -16.80 4.44
C VAL A 205 -18.54 -16.98 5.76
N ARG A 206 -17.30 -17.45 5.65
CA ARG A 206 -16.38 -17.62 6.80
C ARG A 206 -16.04 -16.31 7.48
N GLN A 207 -15.92 -15.24 6.70
CA GLN A 207 -15.64 -13.90 7.21
C GLN A 207 -16.92 -13.29 7.79
N LYS A 208 -16.86 -12.90 9.06
CA LYS A 208 -17.90 -12.10 9.71
C LYS A 208 -17.29 -10.73 10.02
N VAL A 209 -17.92 -9.69 9.54
CA VAL A 209 -17.52 -8.30 9.78
C VAL A 209 -18.68 -7.62 10.47
N ASP A 210 -18.43 -6.94 11.58
CA ASP A 210 -19.43 -6.06 12.19
C ASP A 210 -18.91 -4.63 12.11
N LEU A 211 -19.43 -3.89 11.14
CA LEU A 211 -19.05 -2.49 10.98
C LEU A 211 -19.50 -1.64 12.14
N ASN A 212 -20.44 -2.05 13.01
CA ASN A 212 -20.82 -1.23 14.17
C ASN A 212 -19.68 -1.03 15.18
N THR A 213 -18.67 -1.89 15.14
CA THR A 213 -17.45 -1.74 15.96
C THR A 213 -16.50 -0.65 15.45
N PHE A 214 -16.70 -0.17 14.22
CA PHE A 214 -15.83 0.81 13.55
C PHE A 214 -16.29 2.24 13.85
N SER A 215 -15.34 3.15 14.05
CA SER A 215 -15.61 4.58 14.10
C SER A 215 -16.09 5.12 12.75
N ASP A 216 -16.74 6.29 12.75
CA ASP A 216 -17.22 6.92 11.51
C ASP A 216 -16.06 7.29 10.56
N GLU A 217 -14.91 7.71 11.11
CA GLU A 217 -13.71 8.00 10.32
C GLU A 217 -13.16 6.76 9.61
N GLU A 218 -13.16 5.61 10.29
CA GLU A 218 -12.71 4.35 9.71
C GLU A 218 -13.65 3.87 8.61
N VAL A 219 -14.97 4.02 8.79
CA VAL A 219 -15.96 3.68 7.76
C VAL A 219 -15.82 4.57 6.54
N LEU A 220 -15.61 5.87 6.72
CA LEU A 220 -15.38 6.80 5.61
C LEU A 220 -14.09 6.44 4.85
N ARG A 221 -13.00 6.17 5.57
CA ARG A 221 -11.72 5.74 4.96
C ARG A 221 -11.88 4.42 4.21
N LEU A 222 -12.62 3.47 4.77
CA LEU A 222 -12.94 2.21 4.11
C LEU A 222 -13.74 2.46 2.83
N ALA A 223 -14.79 3.27 2.89
CA ALA A 223 -15.59 3.62 1.72
C ALA A 223 -14.76 4.29 0.61
N GLU A 224 -13.84 5.20 0.97
CA GLU A 224 -12.92 5.82 0.01
C GLU A 224 -12.02 4.81 -0.71
N ASN A 225 -11.57 3.78 0.00
CA ASN A 225 -10.79 2.69 -0.59
C ASN A 225 -11.65 1.80 -1.49
N LEU A 226 -12.88 1.50 -1.08
CA LEU A 226 -13.81 0.64 -1.81
C LEU A 226 -14.45 1.32 -3.05
N ARG A 227 -14.38 2.65 -3.18
CA ARG A 227 -15.00 3.40 -4.31
C ARG A 227 -14.52 2.97 -5.70
N LYS A 228 -13.33 2.34 -5.80
CA LYS A 228 -12.80 1.85 -7.08
C LYS A 228 -13.36 0.48 -7.46
N GLY A 229 -13.95 -0.25 -6.51
CA GLY A 229 -14.39 -1.63 -6.62
C GLY A 229 -14.14 -2.33 -5.30
N MET A 230 -15.08 -3.16 -4.85
CA MET A 230 -14.91 -3.95 -3.63
C MET A 230 -13.94 -5.10 -3.91
N PRO A 231 -12.80 -5.21 -3.21
CA PRO A 231 -11.92 -6.38 -3.34
C PRO A 231 -12.63 -7.63 -2.82
N ILE A 232 -12.56 -8.73 -3.58
CA ILE A 232 -13.22 -9.99 -3.23
C ILE A 232 -12.19 -11.11 -3.22
N ALA A 233 -12.30 -12.00 -2.23
CA ALA A 233 -11.48 -13.19 -2.13
C ALA A 233 -12.30 -14.42 -2.54
N THR A 234 -11.76 -15.22 -3.47
CA THR A 234 -12.28 -16.55 -3.79
C THR A 234 -11.18 -17.59 -3.52
N PRO A 235 -11.18 -18.25 -2.35
CA PRO A 235 -10.22 -19.31 -2.05
C PRO A 235 -10.22 -20.42 -3.11
N VAL A 236 -9.06 -21.08 -3.27
CA VAL A 236 -8.97 -22.23 -4.17
C VAL A 236 -9.82 -23.37 -3.61
N PHE A 237 -10.69 -23.94 -4.44
CA PHE A 237 -11.64 -25.02 -4.10
C PHE A 237 -12.76 -24.67 -3.11
N ASP A 238 -12.78 -23.47 -2.54
CA ASP A 238 -13.85 -22.96 -1.66
C ASP A 238 -14.22 -21.52 -2.06
N GLY A 239 -14.44 -21.33 -3.36
CA GLY A 239 -14.70 -20.02 -3.96
C GLY A 239 -16.19 -19.66 -4.00
N ALA A 240 -16.46 -18.42 -4.42
CA ALA A 240 -17.83 -17.94 -4.59
C ALA A 240 -18.62 -18.79 -5.60
N LYS A 241 -19.82 -19.19 -5.21
CA LYS A 241 -20.75 -19.96 -6.04
C LYS A 241 -21.49 -19.04 -7.01
N GLU A 242 -22.02 -19.61 -8.09
CA GLU A 242 -22.74 -18.84 -9.12
C GLU A 242 -23.92 -18.04 -8.55
N ALA A 243 -24.67 -18.63 -7.61
CA ALA A 243 -25.79 -17.95 -6.93
C ALA A 243 -25.31 -16.69 -6.18
N GLU A 244 -24.19 -16.77 -5.47
CA GLU A 244 -23.60 -15.65 -4.72
C GLU A 244 -23.09 -14.56 -5.66
N ILE A 245 -22.49 -14.94 -6.80
CA ILE A 245 -22.06 -13.99 -7.84
C ILE A 245 -23.27 -13.24 -8.41
N LYS A 246 -24.38 -13.94 -8.68
CA LYS A 246 -25.63 -13.34 -9.19
C LYS A 246 -26.26 -12.39 -8.17
N GLU A 247 -26.25 -12.77 -6.89
CA GLU A 247 -26.74 -11.94 -5.79
C GLU A 247 -25.91 -10.66 -5.64
N LEU A 248 -24.58 -10.79 -5.64
CA LEU A 248 -23.65 -9.67 -5.59
C LEU A 248 -23.81 -8.75 -6.81
N ALA A 249 -24.02 -9.31 -8.00
CA ALA A 249 -24.28 -8.55 -9.22
C ALA A 249 -25.61 -7.78 -9.15
N ALA A 250 -26.64 -8.33 -8.49
CA ALA A 250 -27.88 -7.62 -8.21
C ALA A 250 -27.65 -6.46 -7.23
N ALA A 251 -26.89 -6.70 -6.16
CA ALA A 251 -26.54 -5.67 -5.17
C ALA A 251 -25.72 -4.51 -5.78
N GLY A 252 -24.80 -4.81 -6.72
CA GLY A 252 -23.95 -3.83 -7.40
C GLY A 252 -24.56 -3.16 -8.63
N ARG A 253 -25.73 -3.60 -9.11
CA ARG A 253 -26.30 -3.13 -10.38
C ARG A 253 -26.67 -1.63 -10.34
N PRO A 254 -26.19 -0.80 -11.28
CA PRO A 254 -26.68 0.57 -11.44
C PRO A 254 -28.13 0.56 -11.96
N ALA A 255 -28.92 1.60 -11.62
CA ALA A 255 -30.33 1.69 -11.99
C ALA A 255 -30.58 1.64 -13.52
N ASP A 256 -29.56 1.95 -14.33
CA ASP A 256 -29.67 2.07 -15.79
C ASP A 256 -29.47 0.74 -16.56
N PHE A 257 -29.14 -0.37 -15.87
CA PHE A 257 -28.92 -1.67 -16.52
C PHE A 257 -30.26 -2.42 -16.68
N ARG A 258 -30.90 -2.31 -17.85
CA ARG A 258 -32.17 -2.99 -18.16
C ARG A 258 -32.04 -4.53 -18.09
N SER A 259 -33.08 -5.15 -17.55
CA SER A 259 -33.23 -6.55 -17.16
C SER A 259 -33.32 -7.58 -18.30
N ASP A 260 -33.22 -7.17 -19.56
CA ASP A 260 -33.89 -7.92 -20.63
C ASP A 260 -33.01 -8.97 -21.34
N HIS A 261 -31.82 -9.27 -20.82
CA HIS A 261 -31.01 -10.37 -21.34
C HIS A 261 -30.50 -11.29 -20.22
N PRO A 262 -30.77 -12.61 -20.34
CA PRO A 262 -30.26 -13.59 -19.39
C PRO A 262 -28.73 -13.64 -19.47
N VAL A 263 -28.11 -13.74 -18.30
CA VAL A 263 -26.69 -14.08 -18.11
C VAL A 263 -26.39 -15.43 -18.74
#